data_AF-A0A517TYD9-F1
#
_entry.id   AF-A0A517TYD9-F1
#
_cell.length_a   1.000
_cell.length_b   1.000
_cell.length_c   1.000
_cell.angle_alpha   90.00
_cell.angle_beta   90.00
_cell.angle_gamma   90.00
#
_symmetry.space_group_name_H-M   'P 1'
#
loop_
_entity.id
_entity.type
_entity.pdbx_description
1 polymer ?
#
loop_
_entity_poly.entity_id
_entity_poly.type
_entity_poly.pdbx_seq_one_letter_code
_entity_poly.pdbx_strand_id
1 'polypeptide(L)' 'MLPAHGLGNVYLAGYTTGSLDGPSARGDDAFVTRFKAAGVLHCRRQFGTAPVDMVYGVSSDGTGNVYPSDYATGSLAA' A
#
# COMPACT_ATOMS: atom_id res chain seq x y z
N MET A 1 0.53 32.22 15.83
CA MET A 1 0.05 30.83 15.66
C MET A 1 0.69 30.27 14.42
N LEU A 2 1.44 29.17 14.52
CA LEU A 2 1.91 28.48 13.32
C LEU A 2 0.75 27.60 12.82
N PRO A 3 0.51 27.51 11.50
CA PRO A 3 -0.49 26.59 10.97
C PRO A 3 -0.16 25.20 11.48
N ALA A 4 -1.17 24.45 11.91
CA ALA A 4 -1.01 23.02 12.14
C ALA A 4 -0.46 22.44 10.82
N HIS A 5 0.83 22.11 10.79
CA HIS A 5 1.38 21.24 9.77
C HIS A 5 0.58 19.96 9.90
N GLY A 6 -0.44 19.83 9.05
CA GLY A 6 -1.47 18.82 9.17
C GLY A 6 -0.77 17.49 9.36
N LEU A 7 -1.03 16.87 10.51
CA LEU A 7 -0.49 15.56 10.86
C LEU A 7 -0.57 14.69 9.60
N GLY A 8 0.59 14.32 9.06
CA GLY A 8 0.67 13.65 7.76
C GLY A 8 -0.20 12.40 7.75
N ASN A 9 -0.73 12.05 6.58
CA ASN A 9 -1.36 10.74 6.43
C ASN A 9 -0.30 9.66 6.63
N VAL A 10 -0.67 8.56 7.27
CA VAL A 10 0.22 7.41 7.46
C VAL A 10 -0.09 6.38 6.39
N TYR A 11 0.95 5.86 5.75
CA TYR A 11 0.82 4.85 4.71
C TYR A 11 1.54 3.58 5.12
N LEU A 12 0.85 2.46 4.95
CA LEU A 12 1.37 1.13 5.17
C LEU A 12 1.30 0.37 3.86
N ALA A 13 2.38 -0.30 3.50
CA ALA A 13 2.40 -1.21 2.38
C ALA A 13 3.03 -2.53 2.78
N GLY A 14 2.66 -3.59 2.06
CA GLY A 14 3.16 -4.93 2.30
C GLY A 14 2.49 -5.93 1.36
N TYR A 15 2.49 -7.19 1.77
CA TYR A 15 1.83 -8.28 1.06
C TYR A 15 0.93 -9.10 1.98
N THR A 16 -0.02 -9.82 1.40
CA THR A 16 -0.93 -10.72 2.10
C THR A 16 -1.16 -11.99 1.27
N THR A 17 -1.27 -13.14 1.93
CA THR A 17 -1.62 -14.43 1.28
C THR A 17 -3.12 -14.67 1.19
N GLY A 18 -3.94 -13.70 1.64
CA GLY A 18 -5.38 -13.86 1.78
C GLY A 18 -6.17 -12.66 1.28
N SER A 19 -7.49 -12.74 1.39
CA SER A 19 -8.37 -11.65 1.03
C SER A 19 -8.39 -10.59 2.12
N LEU A 20 -7.59 -9.55 1.93
CA LEU A 20 -7.63 -8.35 2.77
C LEU A 20 -8.76 -7.45 2.27
N ASP A 21 -8.64 -6.90 1.06
CA ASP A 21 -9.60 -5.94 0.46
C ASP A 21 -10.19 -6.36 -0.89
N GLY A 22 -9.80 -7.53 -1.36
CA GLY A 22 -10.31 -8.14 -2.58
C GLY A 22 -10.07 -9.64 -2.57
N PRO A 23 -10.53 -10.36 -3.62
CA PRO A 23 -10.16 -11.75 -3.80
C PRO A 23 -8.64 -11.87 -3.94
N SER A 24 -8.04 -12.80 -3.20
CA SER A 24 -6.61 -13.06 -3.36
C SER A 24 -6.31 -13.70 -4.72
N ALA A 25 -5.18 -13.35 -5.34
CA ALA A 25 -4.77 -13.92 -6.61
C ALA A 25 -4.16 -15.34 -6.49
N ARG A 26 -4.36 -16.04 -5.37
CA ARG A 26 -3.79 -17.38 -5.08
C ARG A 26 -2.26 -17.36 -4.95
N GLY A 27 -1.74 -16.28 -4.38
CA GLY A 27 -0.33 -15.99 -4.15
C GLY A 27 -0.19 -14.90 -3.07
N ASP A 28 1.02 -14.38 -2.88
CA ASP A 28 1.17 -13.14 -2.13
C ASP A 28 0.60 -11.99 -2.98
N ASP A 29 -0.28 -11.18 -2.42
CA ASP A 29 -0.83 -9.98 -3.06
C ASP A 29 -0.34 -8.74 -2.34
N ALA A 30 0.12 -7.76 -3.11
CA ALA A 30 0.48 -6.48 -2.55
C ALA A 30 -0.75 -5.72 -2.03
N PHE A 31 -0.54 -4.92 -1.01
CA PHE A 31 -1.54 -3.97 -0.56
C PHE A 31 -0.93 -2.65 -0.13
N VAL A 32 -1.73 -1.58 -0.27
CA VAL A 32 -1.43 -0.26 0.28
C VAL A 32 -2.63 0.19 1.11
N THR A 33 -2.35 0.67 2.32
CA THR A 33 -3.33 1.19 3.25
C THR A 33 -2.96 2.61 3.66
N ARG A 34 -3.93 3.52 3.62
CA ARG A 34 -3.82 4.89 4.10
C ARG A 34 -4.62 5.06 5.38
N PHE A 35 -3.99 5.64 6.38
CA PHE A 35 -4.61 6.12 7.59
C PHE A 35 -4.60 7.65 7.62
N LYS A 36 -5.66 8.23 8.16
CA LYS A 36 -5.63 9.63 8.59
C LYS A 36 -4.67 9.77 9.76
N ALA A 37 -4.20 10.98 10.00
CA ALA A 37 -3.42 11.37 11.18
C ALA A 37 -3.85 10.75 12.52
N ALA A 38 -5.16 10.61 12.71
CA ALA A 38 -5.77 10.07 13.92
C ALA A 38 -5.70 8.52 14.01
N GLY A 39 -4.95 7.85 13.13
CA GLY A 39 -4.91 6.39 13.04
C GLY A 39 -6.17 5.76 12.44
N VAL A 40 -7.09 6.58 11.93
CA VAL A 40 -8.35 6.11 11.33
C VAL A 40 -8.07 5.64 9.91
N LEU A 41 -8.43 4.38 9.61
CA LEU A 41 -8.36 3.82 8.27
C LEU A 41 -9.14 4.72 7.29
N HIS A 42 -8.46 5.21 6.25
CA HIS A 42 -9.08 6.02 5.22
C HIS A 42 -9.44 5.17 4.00
N CYS A 43 -8.46 4.45 3.48
CA CYS A 43 -8.64 3.53 2.38
C CYS A 43 -7.59 2.44 2.45
N ARG A 44 -7.90 1.30 1.85
CA ARG A 44 -6.93 0.26 1.54
C ARG A 44 -7.19 -0.22 0.12
N ARG A 45 -6.18 -0.84 -0.48
CA ARG A 45 -6.27 -1.45 -1.80
C ARG A 45 -5.34 -2.64 -1.85
N GLN A 46 -5.91 -3.82 -2.14
CA GLN A 46 -5.15 -5.02 -2.48
C GLN A 46 -5.10 -5.17 -4.00
N PHE A 47 -3.94 -5.57 -4.51
CA PHE A 47 -3.70 -5.82 -5.92
C PHE A 47 -2.54 -6.81 -6.08
N GLY A 48 -2.63 -7.68 -7.08
CA GLY A 48 -1.65 -8.72 -7.28
C GLY A 48 -2.11 -9.76 -8.29
N THR A 49 -1.18 -10.62 -8.66
CA THR A 49 -1.27 -11.74 -9.59
C THR A 49 -0.49 -12.91 -9.01
N ALA A 50 -0.85 -14.14 -9.35
CA ALA A 50 -0.02 -15.28 -8.95
C ALA A 50 1.37 -15.21 -9.62
N PRO A 51 2.45 -15.69 -8.98
CA PRO A 51 2.47 -16.34 -7.66
C PRO A 51 2.79 -15.42 -6.47
N VAL A 52 3.47 -14.28 -6.67
CA VAL A 52 3.97 -13.42 -5.57
C VAL A 52 4.05 -11.95 -6.01
N ASP A 53 3.24 -11.08 -5.42
CA ASP A 53 3.30 -9.63 -5.53
C ASP A 53 3.60 -9.00 -4.17
N MET A 54 4.73 -8.28 -4.06
CA MET A 54 5.16 -7.64 -2.82
C MET A 54 5.51 -6.16 -3.05
N VAL A 55 5.08 -5.30 -2.11
CA VAL A 55 5.55 -3.91 -2.02
C VAL A 55 6.44 -3.77 -0.79
N TYR A 56 7.69 -3.36 -0.99
CA TYR A 56 8.68 -3.19 0.10
C TYR A 56 8.81 -1.75 0.57
N GLY A 57 8.36 -0.80 -0.24
CA GLY A 57 8.45 0.62 0.08
C GLY A 57 7.36 1.43 -0.61
N VAL A 58 6.97 2.53 0.03
CA VAL A 58 6.07 3.53 -0.53
C VAL A 58 6.62 4.92 -0.29
N SER A 59 6.48 5.78 -1.30
CA SER A 59 6.70 7.22 -1.16
C SER A 59 5.37 7.94 -1.31
N SER A 60 5.22 9.07 -0.62
CA SER A 60 4.05 9.93 -0.75
C SER A 60 4.46 11.31 -1.21
N ASP A 61 3.64 11.94 -2.05
CA ASP A 61 3.81 13.35 -2.34
C ASP A 61 3.19 14.23 -1.23
N GLY A 62 3.56 15.52 -1.22
CA GLY A 62 3.01 16.50 -0.28
C GLY A 62 1.52 16.80 -0.46
N THR A 63 0.88 16.23 -1.48
CA THR A 63 -0.56 16.38 -1.78
C THR A 63 -1.38 15.17 -1.33
N GLY A 64 -0.72 14.10 -0.86
CA GLY A 64 -1.36 12.90 -0.33
C GLY A 64 -1.57 11.78 -1.35
N ASN A 65 -0.87 11.78 -2.48
CA ASN A 65 -0.74 10.62 -3.35
C ASN A 65 0.36 9.69 -2.85
N VAL A 66 0.25 8.40 -3.17
CA VAL A 66 1.21 7.37 -2.76
C VAL A 66 1.61 6.51 -3.94
N TYR A 67 2.89 6.21 -4.00
CA TYR A 67 3.53 5.45 -5.05
C TYR A 67 4.36 4.34 -4.42
N PRO A 68 4.18 3.07 -4.83
CA PRO A 68 5.12 2.01 -4.51
C PRO A 68 6.51 2.38 -5.03
N SER A 69 7.54 2.34 -4.18
CA SER A 69 8.92 2.59 -4.60
C SER A 69 9.62 1.30 -5.05
N ASP A 70 9.24 0.17 -4.44
CA ASP A 70 9.87 -1.13 -4.66
C ASP A 70 8.79 -2.19 -4.75
N TYR A 71 8.56 -2.71 -5.96
CA TYR A 71 7.50 -3.67 -6.28
C TYR A 71 8.09 -4.89 -6.97
N ALA A 72 7.92 -6.07 -6.36
CA ALA A 72 8.22 -7.34 -6.99
C ALA A 72 6.90 -7.92 -7.50
N THR A 73 6.73 -7.99 -8.82
CA THR A 73 5.60 -8.70 -9.43
C THR A 73 5.87 -10.19 -9.49
N GLY A 74 4.80 -10.97 -9.48
CA GLY A 74 4.80 -12.42 -9.68
C GLY A 74 5.12 -12.80 -11.12
N SER A 75 6.18 -12.22 -11.68
CA SER A 75 6.89 -12.62 -12.88
C SER A 75 8.07 -11.65 -13.01
N LEU A 76 9.26 -12.12 -12.67
CA LEU A 76 10.47 -11.76 -13.41
C LEU A 76 10.73 -12.88 -14.43
N ALA A 77 9.74 -13.21 -15.25
CA ALA A 77 10.01 -14.01 -16.44
C ALA A 77 10.75 -13.11 -17.43
N ALA A 78 11.97 -13.55 -17.76
CA ALA A 78 12.89 -12.94 -18.72
C ALA A 78 12.27 -12.72 -20.12
#